data_AF-A0A7D3Y255-F1
#
_entry.id   AF-A0A7D3Y255-F1
#
_cell.length_a   1.000
_cell.length_b   1.000
_cell.length_c   1.000
_cell.angle_alpha   90.00
_cell.angle_beta   90.00
_cell.angle_gamma   90.00
#
_symmetry.space_group_name_H-M   'P 1'
#
loop_
_entity.id
_entity.type
_entity.pdbx_description
1 polymer ?
#
loop_
_entity_poly.entity_id
_entity_poly.type
_entity_poly.pdbx_seq_one_letter_code
_entity_poly.pdbx_strand_id
1 'polypeptide(L)'
;MTQKGRKEKADGDRPKSRRRSIRLLVLVSVGISLLSLVPTVSAHGGAEASGFTQSHGLAIAGIGALAVGALVLLKRRERISPRAALYGIAVGIGVAVAGAILFEGLAPDPTYQADSMPFSRSLYQPLAIGTGLLVVVASFITGLVRWTTRPRYMALGILFGGWILYPYLLPGFSGYTNPIGYGIVLATPLLVGYILWKDVGAALSTILRDSVARRFGFSVGVMVSLFFMATAGYLSFFSEEGAPQETTIAVLNVLYQIVRWPTLEVLLPDVPFFIAISPGVVIVLGLLGVLVGLNAAAVAHSWRLDRQAGATQSTAGTATVVGACTCGCCGPLVSQVAVIAAGPTIAAPIYWIFVDSASPLSSIFLLGSIALFTGTLVYSIDSPAPIRKDTSEISTGVTE
;
A
#
# COMPACT_ATOMS: atom_id res chain seq x y z
N MET A 1 52.77 54.02 -5.79
CA MET A 1 51.81 54.68 -6.71
C MET A 1 52.11 54.14 -8.11
N THR A 2 51.23 53.50 -8.88
CA THR A 2 49.77 53.42 -8.87
C THR A 2 49.37 52.17 -9.66
N GLN A 3 48.49 51.38 -9.04
CA GLN A 3 47.86 50.16 -9.53
C GLN A 3 46.80 50.52 -10.59
N LYS A 4 46.88 49.97 -11.82
CA LYS A 4 45.82 50.14 -12.84
C LYS A 4 45.10 48.81 -13.03
N GLY A 5 44.03 48.65 -12.24
CA GLY A 5 43.18 47.46 -12.23
C GLY A 5 42.39 47.28 -13.53
N ARG A 6 42.51 46.09 -14.11
CA ARG A 6 41.65 45.59 -15.19
C ARG A 6 40.47 44.86 -14.54
N LYS A 7 39.30 45.52 -14.49
CA LYS A 7 38.03 44.89 -14.11
C LYS A 7 37.46 44.17 -15.32
N GLU A 8 37.64 42.86 -15.39
CA GLU A 8 36.75 41.99 -16.16
C GLU A 8 35.40 41.90 -15.45
N LYS A 9 34.37 42.44 -16.11
CA LYS A 9 32.98 42.31 -15.66
C LYS A 9 32.45 41.02 -16.29
N ALA A 10 32.38 39.97 -15.48
CA ALA A 10 31.70 38.73 -15.84
C ALA A 10 30.21 39.02 -16.04
N ASP A 11 29.76 38.96 -17.29
CA ASP A 11 28.35 38.99 -17.65
C ASP A 11 27.73 37.61 -17.35
N GLY A 12 27.25 37.47 -16.12
CA GLY A 12 26.66 36.27 -15.61
C GLY A 12 25.37 36.61 -14.91
N ASP A 13 24.28 36.80 -15.66
CA ASP A 13 22.95 36.67 -15.05
C ASP A 13 21.94 35.97 -15.98
N ARG A 14 21.77 34.68 -15.72
CA ARG A 14 20.86 33.78 -16.44
C ARG A 14 19.42 34.05 -15.98
N PRO A 15 18.46 34.36 -16.87
CA PRO A 15 17.05 34.54 -16.51
C PRO A 15 16.32 33.18 -16.35
N LYS A 16 16.87 32.24 -15.59
CA LYS A 16 16.27 30.90 -15.38
C LYS A 16 15.32 30.84 -14.17
N SER A 17 15.44 31.74 -13.20
CA SER A 17 14.59 31.77 -12.00
C SER A 17 13.15 32.21 -12.33
N ARG A 18 13.00 33.29 -13.11
CA ARG A 18 11.70 33.92 -13.41
C ARG A 18 10.75 33.01 -14.21
N ARG A 19 11.27 32.21 -15.16
CA ARG A 19 10.47 31.23 -15.93
C ARG A 19 9.94 30.08 -15.07
N ARG A 20 10.62 29.72 -13.98
CA ARG A 20 10.20 28.62 -13.09
C ARG A 20 9.07 29.06 -12.17
N SER A 21 9.14 30.27 -11.64
CA SER A 21 8.05 30.85 -10.83
C SER A 21 6.79 31.08 -11.66
N ILE A 22 6.92 31.57 -12.90
CA ILE A 22 5.75 31.75 -13.79
C ILE A 22 5.10 30.40 -14.14
N ARG A 23 5.89 29.36 -14.42
CA ARG A 23 5.32 28.01 -14.66
C ARG A 23 4.62 27.43 -13.44
N LEU A 24 5.14 27.69 -12.24
CA LEU A 24 4.52 27.24 -10.99
C LEU A 24 3.22 28.00 -10.71
N LEU A 25 3.20 29.32 -10.94
CA LEU A 25 2.02 30.16 -10.82
C LEU A 25 0.94 29.78 -11.85
N VAL A 26 1.34 29.50 -13.09
CA VAL A 26 0.42 29.01 -14.13
C VAL A 26 -0.12 27.63 -13.75
N LEU A 27 0.70 26.68 -13.32
CA LEU A 27 0.25 25.35 -12.88
C LEU A 27 -0.66 25.42 -11.65
N VAL A 28 -0.38 26.29 -10.69
CA VAL A 28 -1.24 26.52 -9.53
C VAL A 28 -2.54 27.20 -9.95
N SER A 29 -2.51 28.19 -10.84
CA SER A 29 -3.73 28.85 -11.34
C SER A 29 -4.59 27.91 -12.17
N VAL A 30 -3.97 27.05 -12.99
CA VAL A 30 -4.65 26.03 -13.79
C VAL A 30 -5.20 24.94 -12.86
N GLY A 31 -4.45 24.56 -11.82
CA GLY A 31 -4.93 23.66 -10.77
C GLY A 31 -6.12 24.23 -10.01
N ILE A 32 -6.08 25.50 -9.60
CA ILE A 32 -7.19 26.21 -8.95
C ILE A 32 -8.37 26.36 -9.91
N SER A 33 -8.11 26.67 -11.18
CA SER A 33 -9.16 26.80 -12.20
C SER A 33 -9.82 25.45 -12.51
N LEU A 34 -9.04 24.37 -12.56
CA LEU A 34 -9.55 23.00 -12.67
C LEU A 34 -10.30 22.56 -11.41
N LEU A 35 -9.86 22.97 -10.22
CA LEU A 35 -10.60 22.76 -8.98
C LEU A 35 -11.91 23.58 -8.95
N SER A 36 -11.97 24.76 -9.57
CA SER A 36 -13.21 25.53 -9.71
C SER A 36 -14.13 25.03 -10.84
N LEU A 37 -13.61 24.16 -11.73
CA LEU A 37 -14.39 23.43 -12.71
C LEU A 37 -14.98 22.14 -12.13
N VAL A 38 -14.51 21.69 -10.96
CA VAL A 38 -15.29 20.78 -10.11
C VAL A 38 -16.46 21.65 -9.63
N PRO A 39 -17.71 21.33 -10.00
CA PRO A 39 -18.85 22.06 -9.47
C PRO A 39 -18.68 22.09 -7.96
N THR A 40 -18.81 23.26 -7.34
CA THR A 40 -19.10 23.35 -5.92
C THR A 40 -20.30 22.43 -5.71
N VAL A 41 -20.06 21.23 -5.19
CA VAL A 41 -21.10 20.31 -4.78
C VAL A 41 -21.84 21.10 -3.72
N SER A 42 -22.99 21.64 -4.10
CA SER A 42 -23.93 22.24 -3.18
C SER A 42 -24.19 21.19 -2.11
N ALA A 43 -23.66 21.41 -0.91
CA ALA A 43 -24.02 20.67 0.28
C ALA A 43 -25.50 20.94 0.72
N HIS A 44 -26.25 21.71 -0.07
CA HIS A 44 -27.64 22.11 0.21
C HIS A 44 -28.54 21.94 -1.02
N GLY A 45 -28.64 20.72 -1.55
CA GLY A 45 -29.60 20.45 -2.62
C GLY A 45 -29.76 18.99 -2.96
N GLY A 46 -30.78 18.36 -2.37
CA GLY A 46 -31.54 17.27 -2.98
C GLY A 46 -30.92 15.88 -2.88
N ALA A 47 -31.68 14.98 -2.25
CA ALA A 47 -31.52 13.53 -2.28
C ALA A 47 -31.76 12.94 -3.68
N GLU A 48 -30.95 13.35 -4.66
CA GLU A 48 -30.79 12.62 -5.91
C GLU A 48 -29.40 12.00 -5.88
N ALA A 49 -29.35 10.67 -5.94
CA ALA A 49 -28.15 9.89 -6.10
C ALA A 49 -27.23 10.60 -7.09
N SER A 50 -26.05 11.01 -6.63
CA SER A 50 -25.04 11.62 -7.48
C SER A 50 -24.96 10.78 -8.76
N GLY A 51 -25.16 11.36 -9.96
CA GLY A 51 -25.28 10.62 -11.23
C GLY A 51 -24.07 9.76 -11.63
N PHE A 52 -23.14 9.54 -10.71
CA PHE A 52 -22.08 8.55 -10.77
C PHE A 52 -22.64 7.14 -10.70
N THR A 53 -22.21 6.33 -11.66
CA THR A 53 -22.45 4.89 -11.69
C THR A 53 -21.12 4.16 -11.49
N GLN A 54 -21.15 2.87 -11.15
CA GLN A 54 -19.95 2.03 -11.00
C GLN A 54 -18.99 2.15 -12.21
N SER A 55 -19.53 2.32 -13.43
CA SER A 55 -18.74 2.51 -14.65
C SER A 55 -17.86 3.77 -14.63
N HIS A 56 -18.30 4.83 -13.93
CA HIS A 56 -17.51 6.05 -13.75
C HIS A 56 -16.31 5.80 -12.84
N GLY A 57 -16.50 5.06 -11.74
CA GLY A 57 -15.40 4.62 -10.88
C GLY A 57 -14.37 3.80 -11.66
N LEU A 58 -14.83 2.84 -12.46
CA LEU A 58 -13.96 2.04 -13.33
C LEU A 58 -13.22 2.88 -14.38
N ALA A 59 -13.91 3.84 -15.01
CA ALA A 59 -13.30 4.73 -15.99
C ALA A 59 -12.22 5.62 -15.36
N ILE A 60 -12.48 6.20 -14.19
CA ILE A 60 -11.51 7.00 -13.43
C ILE A 60 -10.31 6.13 -13.03
N ALA A 61 -10.55 4.92 -12.54
CA ALA A 61 -9.49 3.97 -12.20
C ALA A 61 -8.61 3.65 -13.43
N GLY A 62 -9.26 3.39 -14.58
CA GLY A 62 -8.60 3.16 -15.86
C GLY A 62 -7.78 4.35 -16.33
N ILE A 63 -8.28 5.58 -16.22
CA ILE A 63 -7.54 6.81 -16.56
C ILE A 63 -6.29 6.93 -15.69
N GLY A 64 -6.41 6.69 -14.38
CA GLY A 64 -5.27 6.70 -13.46
C GLY A 64 -4.21 5.66 -13.84
N ALA A 65 -4.62 4.43 -14.12
CA ALA A 65 -3.73 3.35 -14.56
C ALA A 65 -3.03 3.64 -15.89
N LEU A 66 -3.77 4.17 -16.88
CA LEU A 66 -3.23 4.58 -18.17
C LEU A 66 -2.24 5.74 -18.03
N ALA A 67 -2.53 6.72 -17.17
CA ALA A 67 -1.62 7.82 -16.89
C ALA A 67 -0.30 7.33 -16.29
N VAL A 68 -0.35 6.40 -15.33
CA VAL A 68 0.85 5.74 -14.76
C VAL A 68 1.63 5.03 -15.87
N GLY A 69 0.98 4.19 -16.67
CA GLY A 69 1.60 3.46 -17.78
C GLY A 69 2.27 4.39 -18.81
N ALA A 70 1.58 5.46 -19.21
CA ALA A 70 2.11 6.45 -20.14
C ALA A 70 3.35 7.17 -19.58
N LEU A 71 3.32 7.56 -18.30
CA LEU A 71 4.45 8.23 -17.65
C LEU A 71 5.65 7.29 -17.46
N VAL A 72 5.41 6.02 -17.13
CA VAL A 72 6.46 4.99 -17.09
C VAL A 72 7.12 4.85 -18.47
N LEU A 73 6.31 4.76 -19.54
CA LEU A 73 6.81 4.65 -20.92
C LEU A 73 7.58 5.90 -21.37
N LEU A 74 7.08 7.09 -21.03
CA LEU A 74 7.76 8.35 -21.33
C LEU A 74 9.10 8.46 -20.61
N LYS A 75 9.19 8.01 -19.35
CA LYS A 75 10.47 7.96 -18.63
C LYS A 75 11.41 6.91 -19.23
N ARG A 76 10.90 5.71 -19.60
CA ARG A 76 11.72 4.69 -20.28
C ARG A 76 12.28 5.15 -21.62
N ARG A 77 11.56 6.02 -22.33
CA ARG A 77 12.01 6.67 -23.58
C ARG A 77 12.84 7.94 -23.34
N GLU A 78 13.23 8.21 -22.10
CA GLU A 78 14.01 9.39 -21.68
C GLU A 78 13.38 10.75 -22.05
N ARG A 79 12.07 10.77 -22.33
CA ARG A 79 11.36 12.00 -22.76
C ARG A 79 11.00 12.92 -21.60
N ILE A 80 11.01 12.41 -20.37
CA ILE A 80 10.68 13.17 -19.16
C ILE A 80 11.72 12.94 -18.06
N SER A 81 11.94 13.97 -17.24
CA SER A 81 12.83 13.85 -16.08
C SER A 81 12.26 12.85 -15.05
N PRO A 82 13.12 12.12 -14.29
CA PRO A 82 12.68 11.19 -13.25
C PRO A 82 11.75 11.84 -12.22
N ARG A 83 12.00 13.11 -11.86
CA ARG A 83 11.16 13.85 -10.89
C ARG A 83 9.74 14.07 -11.42
N ALA A 84 9.62 14.51 -12.67
CA ALA A 84 8.32 14.72 -13.31
C ALA A 84 7.56 13.40 -13.45
N ALA A 85 8.25 12.32 -13.80
CA ALA A 85 7.67 10.99 -13.87
C ALA A 85 7.12 10.53 -12.51
N LEU A 86 7.90 10.66 -11.43
CA LEU A 86 7.49 10.23 -10.09
C LEU A 86 6.29 11.03 -9.56
N TYR A 87 6.29 12.36 -9.71
CA TYR A 87 5.13 13.16 -9.31
C TYR A 87 3.89 12.85 -10.15
N GLY A 88 4.04 12.70 -11.46
CA GLY A 88 2.93 12.32 -12.33
C GLY A 88 2.39 10.92 -12.00
N ILE A 89 3.26 9.96 -11.69
CA ILE A 89 2.86 8.61 -11.28
C ILE A 89 2.12 8.66 -9.95
N ALA A 90 2.59 9.43 -8.97
CA ALA A 90 1.88 9.60 -7.70
C ALA A 90 0.47 10.17 -7.92
N VAL A 91 0.31 11.16 -8.80
CA VAL A 91 -1.00 11.70 -9.18
C VAL A 91 -1.85 10.64 -9.87
N GLY A 92 -1.28 9.89 -10.83
CA GLY A 92 -1.98 8.80 -11.53
C GLY A 92 -2.45 7.68 -10.58
N ILE A 93 -1.62 7.31 -9.60
CA ILE A 93 -1.98 6.37 -8.53
C ILE A 93 -3.13 6.94 -7.69
N GLY A 94 -3.06 8.22 -7.31
CA GLY A 94 -4.13 8.87 -6.55
C GLY A 94 -5.47 8.86 -7.30
N VAL A 95 -5.46 9.16 -8.60
CA VAL A 95 -6.64 9.06 -9.47
C VAL A 95 -7.14 7.62 -9.55
N ALA A 96 -6.24 6.65 -9.71
CA ALA A 96 -6.60 5.24 -9.77
C ALA A 96 -7.26 4.75 -8.47
N VAL A 97 -6.70 5.14 -7.32
CA VAL A 97 -7.23 4.84 -5.99
C VAL A 97 -8.60 5.48 -5.79
N ALA A 98 -8.77 6.76 -6.13
CA ALA A 98 -10.07 7.43 -6.02
C ALA A 98 -11.13 6.76 -6.89
N GLY A 99 -10.78 6.37 -8.12
CA GLY A 99 -11.66 5.61 -9.00
C GLY A 99 -12.02 4.23 -8.45
N ALA A 100 -11.06 3.53 -7.84
CA ALA A 100 -11.30 2.22 -7.23
C ALA A 100 -12.20 2.31 -5.99
N ILE A 101 -12.03 3.32 -5.14
CA ILE A 101 -12.92 3.59 -3.99
C ILE A 101 -14.34 3.90 -4.48
N LEU A 102 -14.46 4.75 -5.50
CA LEU A 102 -15.76 5.08 -6.10
C LEU A 102 -16.42 3.86 -6.74
N PHE A 103 -15.64 3.02 -7.43
CA PHE A 103 -16.12 1.78 -8.02
C PHE A 103 -16.66 0.82 -6.95
N GLU A 104 -15.90 0.63 -5.88
CA GLU A 104 -16.26 -0.27 -4.77
C GLU A 104 -17.53 0.20 -4.07
N GLY A 105 -17.60 1.47 -3.68
CA GLY A 105 -18.72 1.98 -2.88
C GLY A 105 -19.98 2.29 -3.69
N LEU A 106 -19.91 2.37 -5.02
CA LEU A 106 -21.10 2.41 -5.90
C LEU A 106 -21.56 1.02 -6.34
N ALA A 107 -20.80 -0.02 -6.02
CA ALA A 107 -21.22 -1.37 -6.37
C ALA A 107 -22.37 -1.81 -5.44
N PRO A 108 -23.37 -2.50 -5.99
CA PRO A 108 -24.43 -3.06 -5.15
C PRO A 108 -23.83 -4.11 -4.20
N ASP A 109 -24.26 -4.07 -2.94
CA ASP A 109 -23.88 -5.09 -1.96
C ASP A 109 -24.26 -6.47 -2.49
N PRO A 110 -23.28 -7.37 -2.69
CA PRO A 110 -23.61 -8.67 -3.23
C PRO A 110 -24.31 -9.48 -2.13
N THR A 111 -25.58 -9.81 -2.35
CA THR A 111 -26.34 -10.71 -1.49
C THR A 111 -25.89 -12.15 -1.72
N TYR A 112 -24.72 -12.51 -1.20
CA TYR A 112 -24.23 -13.88 -1.24
C TYR A 112 -24.83 -14.69 -0.10
N GLN A 113 -25.54 -15.75 -0.45
CA GLN A 113 -26.10 -16.71 0.49
C GLN A 113 -24.98 -17.58 1.09
N ALA A 114 -25.16 -18.08 2.32
CA ALA A 114 -24.13 -18.88 3.01
C ALA A 114 -23.83 -20.23 2.33
N ASP A 115 -24.72 -20.70 1.45
CA ASP A 115 -24.55 -21.89 0.61
C ASP A 115 -23.50 -21.69 -0.51
N SER A 116 -23.11 -20.45 -0.81
CA SER A 116 -22.08 -20.12 -1.81
C SER A 116 -20.64 -20.16 -1.27
N MET A 117 -20.46 -20.60 -0.01
CA MET A 117 -19.12 -20.79 0.56
C MET A 117 -18.38 -21.95 -0.16
N PRO A 118 -17.12 -21.75 -0.59
CA PRO A 118 -16.37 -22.78 -1.32
C PRO A 118 -16.03 -24.00 -0.47
N PHE A 119 -15.97 -23.83 0.86
CA PHE A 119 -15.60 -24.87 1.81
C PHE A 119 -16.45 -24.75 3.06
N SER A 120 -16.76 -25.87 3.70
CA SER A 120 -17.44 -25.87 4.99
C SER A 120 -16.56 -25.23 6.07
N ARG A 121 -17.15 -24.46 6.98
CA ARG A 121 -16.45 -23.86 8.12
C ARG A 121 -15.75 -24.89 9.03
N SER A 122 -16.22 -26.14 9.02
CA SER A 122 -15.55 -27.24 9.72
C SER A 122 -14.12 -27.49 9.22
N LEU A 123 -13.79 -27.12 7.97
CA LEU A 123 -12.43 -27.22 7.43
C LEU A 123 -11.53 -26.05 7.83
N TYR A 124 -12.08 -24.93 8.32
CA TYR A 124 -11.27 -23.76 8.67
C TYR A 124 -10.31 -24.06 9.82
N GLN A 125 -10.81 -24.75 10.86
CA GLN A 125 -10.00 -25.12 12.01
C GLN A 125 -8.82 -26.06 11.66
N PRO A 126 -9.01 -27.21 10.99
CA PRO A 126 -7.89 -28.08 10.63
C PRO A 126 -6.92 -27.42 9.65
N LEU A 127 -7.42 -26.61 8.70
CA LEU A 127 -6.56 -25.85 7.78
C LEU A 127 -5.73 -24.81 8.52
N ALA A 128 -6.34 -24.03 9.42
CA ALA A 128 -5.64 -23.03 10.21
C ALA A 128 -4.56 -23.64 11.11
N ILE A 129 -4.90 -24.73 11.81
CA ILE A 129 -3.95 -25.45 12.67
C ILE A 129 -2.81 -26.01 11.82
N GLY A 130 -3.12 -26.69 10.72
CA GLY A 130 -2.13 -27.27 9.82
C GLY A 130 -1.18 -26.22 9.23
N THR A 131 -1.74 -25.14 8.69
CA THR A 131 -0.96 -24.03 8.10
C THR A 131 -0.14 -23.27 9.15
N GLY A 132 -0.71 -22.96 10.31
CA GLY A 132 -0.01 -22.28 11.39
C GLY A 132 1.17 -23.10 11.93
N LEU A 133 0.97 -24.40 12.18
CA LEU A 133 2.06 -25.31 12.57
C LEU A 133 3.11 -25.44 11.47
N LEU A 134 2.68 -25.58 10.21
CA LEU A 134 3.60 -25.63 9.07
C LEU A 134 4.47 -24.37 9.00
N VAL A 135 3.88 -23.19 9.16
CA VAL A 135 4.61 -21.91 9.16
C VAL A 135 5.61 -21.86 10.32
N VAL A 136 5.22 -22.26 11.54
CA VAL A 136 6.15 -22.33 12.68
C VAL A 136 7.33 -23.27 12.39
N VAL A 137 7.05 -24.51 11.98
CA VAL A 137 8.06 -25.54 11.75
C VAL A 137 8.97 -25.17 10.59
N ALA A 138 8.41 -24.74 9.46
CA ALA A 138 9.18 -24.32 8.30
C ALA A 138 10.05 -23.09 8.63
N SER A 139 9.54 -22.13 9.39
CA SER A 139 10.31 -20.95 9.81
C SER A 139 11.44 -21.32 10.77
N PHE A 140 11.20 -22.26 11.68
CA PHE A 140 12.21 -22.80 12.58
C PHE A 140 13.32 -23.51 11.82
N ILE A 141 12.97 -24.47 10.95
CA ILE A 141 13.93 -25.22 10.12
C ILE A 141 14.72 -24.26 9.22
N THR A 142 14.05 -23.35 8.52
CA THR A 142 14.73 -22.39 7.63
C THR A 142 15.62 -21.44 8.41
N GLY A 143 15.20 -21.02 9.61
CA GLY A 143 16.01 -20.25 10.55
C GLY A 143 17.30 -20.96 10.93
N LEU A 144 17.22 -22.25 11.28
CA LEU A 144 18.37 -23.06 11.66
C LEU A 144 19.29 -23.41 10.49
N VAL A 145 18.75 -23.67 9.30
CA VAL A 145 19.55 -24.13 8.15
C VAL A 145 20.12 -22.96 7.34
N ARG A 146 19.30 -21.94 7.09
CA ARG A 146 19.64 -20.85 6.15
C ARG A 146 20.04 -19.55 6.84
N TRP A 147 19.51 -19.27 8.03
CA TRP A 147 19.65 -17.97 8.69
C TRP A 147 20.18 -18.07 10.13
N THR A 148 21.22 -18.90 10.35
CA THR A 148 21.85 -19.11 11.67
C THR A 148 22.33 -17.81 12.33
N THR A 149 22.78 -16.84 11.53
CA THR A 149 23.29 -15.54 12.01
C THR A 149 22.19 -14.46 12.11
N ARG A 150 20.97 -14.75 11.65
CA ARG A 150 19.84 -13.80 11.58
C ARG A 150 18.56 -14.43 12.19
N PRO A 151 18.55 -14.77 13.51
CA PRO A 151 17.43 -15.47 14.15
C PRO A 151 16.11 -14.67 14.17
N ARG A 152 16.19 -13.35 13.94
CA ARG A 152 15.01 -12.47 13.83
C ARG A 152 14.02 -12.89 12.74
N TYR A 153 14.46 -13.51 11.64
CA TYR A 153 13.53 -14.01 10.60
C TYR A 153 12.79 -15.26 11.06
N MET A 154 13.47 -16.14 11.81
CA MET A 154 12.84 -17.27 12.47
C MET A 154 11.76 -16.79 13.45
N ALA A 155 12.10 -15.81 14.29
CA ALA A 155 11.16 -15.23 15.25
C ALA A 155 9.93 -14.63 14.55
N LEU A 156 10.11 -13.94 13.41
CA LEU A 156 8.99 -13.38 12.64
C LEU A 156 8.08 -14.46 12.08
N GLY A 157 8.65 -15.53 11.53
CA GLY A 157 7.88 -16.66 11.03
C GLY A 157 7.12 -17.41 12.13
N ILE A 158 7.75 -17.61 13.29
CA ILE A 158 7.08 -18.19 14.48
C ILE A 158 5.93 -17.29 14.94
N LEU A 159 6.13 -15.97 14.96
CA LEU A 159 5.09 -15.01 15.33
C LEU A 159 3.91 -15.08 14.36
N PHE A 160 4.15 -15.20 13.06
CA PHE A 160 3.09 -15.35 12.05
C PHE A 160 2.34 -16.68 12.19
N GLY A 161 3.05 -17.78 12.41
CA GLY A 161 2.41 -19.05 12.72
C GLY A 161 1.57 -18.99 14.00
N GLY A 162 2.08 -18.31 15.04
CA GLY A 162 1.36 -18.04 16.28
C GLY A 162 0.09 -17.21 16.06
N TRP A 163 0.14 -16.19 15.20
CA TRP A 163 -1.03 -15.38 14.81
C TRP A 163 -2.12 -16.23 14.16
N ILE A 164 -1.76 -17.13 13.24
CA ILE A 164 -2.70 -18.03 12.57
C ILE A 164 -3.29 -19.03 13.57
N LEU A 165 -2.47 -19.57 14.48
CA LEU A 165 -2.90 -20.57 15.47
C LEU A 165 -3.75 -19.98 16.60
N TYR A 166 -3.52 -18.73 16.96
CA TYR A 166 -4.05 -18.12 18.18
C TYR A 166 -5.58 -18.26 18.36
N PRO A 167 -6.42 -17.92 17.36
CA PRO A 167 -7.88 -18.03 17.51
C PRO A 167 -8.38 -19.46 17.78
N TYR A 168 -7.58 -20.47 17.38
CA TYR A 168 -7.94 -21.88 17.50
C TYR A 168 -7.35 -22.54 18.74
N LEU A 169 -6.26 -22.01 19.29
CA LEU A 169 -5.68 -22.45 20.57
C LEU A 169 -6.46 -21.90 21.77
N LEU A 170 -6.99 -20.69 21.65
CA LEU A 170 -7.81 -20.02 22.66
C LEU A 170 -9.16 -19.63 22.05
N PRO A 171 -10.05 -20.60 21.80
CA PRO A 171 -11.35 -20.33 21.19
C PRO A 171 -12.28 -19.60 22.16
N GLY A 172 -13.20 -18.82 21.60
CA GLY A 172 -14.28 -18.17 22.34
C GLY A 172 -13.98 -16.75 22.81
N PHE A 173 -14.92 -16.18 23.56
CA PHE A 173 -14.92 -14.76 23.94
C PHE A 173 -13.68 -14.35 24.74
N SER A 174 -13.19 -15.24 25.61
CA SER A 174 -12.00 -15.01 26.43
C SER A 174 -10.72 -14.90 25.60
N GLY A 175 -10.65 -15.54 24.43
CA GLY A 175 -9.54 -15.42 23.50
C GLY A 175 -9.43 -14.01 22.92
N TYR A 176 -10.56 -13.39 22.56
CA TYR A 176 -10.54 -12.08 21.89
C TYR A 176 -10.13 -10.90 22.76
N THR A 177 -10.11 -11.08 24.08
CA THR A 177 -9.68 -10.05 25.05
C THR A 177 -8.39 -10.45 25.79
N ASN A 178 -7.75 -11.55 25.38
CA ASN A 178 -6.60 -12.06 26.10
C ASN A 178 -5.31 -11.28 25.71
N PRO A 179 -4.49 -10.88 26.69
CA PRO A 179 -3.29 -10.06 26.47
C PRO A 179 -2.28 -10.68 25.49
N ILE A 180 -2.27 -12.01 25.36
CA ILE A 180 -1.39 -12.70 24.40
C ILE A 180 -1.74 -12.30 22.96
N GLY A 181 -3.02 -12.16 22.62
CA GLY A 181 -3.46 -11.79 21.28
C GLY A 181 -3.02 -10.36 20.93
N TYR A 182 -3.20 -9.42 21.87
CA TYR A 182 -2.68 -8.05 21.72
C TYR A 182 -1.15 -8.03 21.61
N GLY A 183 -0.48 -8.87 22.40
CA GLY A 183 0.97 -9.05 22.35
C GLY A 183 1.44 -9.52 20.97
N ILE A 184 0.76 -10.49 20.36
CA ILE A 184 1.04 -10.95 18.99
C ILE A 184 0.85 -9.82 17.98
N VAL A 185 -0.27 -9.08 18.08
CA VAL A 185 -0.55 -7.95 17.17
C VAL A 185 0.52 -6.87 17.26
N LEU A 186 0.91 -6.49 18.47
CA LEU A 186 1.90 -5.43 18.73
C LEU A 186 3.34 -5.88 18.46
N ALA A 187 3.67 -7.16 18.71
CA ALA A 187 4.99 -7.70 18.43
C ALA A 187 5.31 -7.68 16.93
N THR A 188 4.31 -7.81 16.06
CA THR A 188 4.50 -7.83 14.60
C THR A 188 5.14 -6.55 14.05
N PRO A 189 4.55 -5.34 14.21
CA PRO A 189 5.18 -4.11 13.72
C PRO A 189 6.52 -3.83 14.42
N LEU A 190 6.67 -4.19 15.70
CA LEU A 190 7.92 -4.01 16.43
C LEU A 190 9.05 -4.88 15.85
N LEU A 191 8.77 -6.16 15.59
CA LEU A 191 9.75 -7.09 15.04
C LEU A 191 10.08 -6.77 13.58
N VAL A 192 9.09 -6.40 12.77
CA VAL A 192 9.31 -5.91 11.40
C VAL A 192 10.16 -4.64 11.43
N GLY A 193 9.83 -3.67 12.27
CA GLY A 193 10.60 -2.44 12.45
C GLY A 193 12.04 -2.72 12.90
N TYR A 194 12.23 -3.65 13.83
CA TYR A 194 13.55 -4.10 14.29
C TYR A 194 14.37 -4.74 13.16
N ILE A 195 13.77 -5.62 12.36
CA ILE A 195 14.40 -6.23 11.18
C ILE A 195 14.86 -5.14 10.20
N LEU A 196 13.96 -4.22 9.84
CA LEU A 196 14.27 -3.16 8.89
C LEU A 196 15.36 -2.22 9.41
N TRP A 197 15.30 -1.87 10.70
CA TRP A 197 16.32 -1.02 11.33
C TRP A 197 17.69 -1.69 11.36
N LYS A 198 17.75 -2.97 11.75
CA LYS A 198 19.01 -3.71 11.89
C LYS A 198 19.66 -4.04 10.54
N ASP A 199 18.86 -4.34 9.52
CA ASP A 199 19.37 -4.96 8.29
C ASP A 199 19.55 -3.97 7.16
N VAL A 200 18.60 -3.06 7.03
CA VAL A 200 18.58 -2.09 5.93
C VAL A 200 18.52 -0.65 6.42
N GLY A 201 18.64 -0.40 7.73
CA GLY A 201 18.45 0.93 8.32
C GLY A 201 19.35 2.01 7.73
N ALA A 202 20.63 1.70 7.49
CA ALA A 202 21.58 2.67 6.90
C ALA A 202 21.22 3.02 5.45
N ALA A 203 20.86 2.02 4.65
CA ALA A 203 20.48 2.22 3.26
C ALA A 203 19.10 2.89 3.15
N LEU A 204 18.14 2.52 4.01
CA LEU A 204 16.84 3.16 4.09
C LEU A 204 16.95 4.62 4.52
N SER A 205 17.84 4.93 5.48
CA SER A 205 18.16 6.32 5.85
C SER A 205 18.70 7.11 4.65
N THR A 206 19.53 6.50 3.81
CA THR A 206 20.03 7.12 2.58
C THR A 206 18.91 7.37 1.57
N ILE A 207 18.02 6.40 1.36
CA ILE A 207 16.84 6.52 0.50
C ILE A 207 15.91 7.64 1.02
N LEU A 208 15.66 7.69 2.32
CA LEU A 208 14.73 8.66 2.93
C LEU A 208 15.31 10.08 3.04
N ARG A 209 16.64 10.26 2.92
CA ARG A 209 17.27 11.58 2.75
C ARG A 209 16.94 12.21 1.40
N ASP A 210 16.61 11.40 0.39
CA ASP A 210 16.09 11.88 -0.87
C ASP A 210 14.65 12.39 -0.70
N SER A 211 14.49 13.72 -0.67
CA SER A 211 13.18 14.36 -0.50
C SER A 211 12.12 13.96 -1.54
N VAL A 212 12.51 13.62 -2.78
CA VAL A 212 11.58 13.21 -3.83
C VAL A 212 11.13 11.77 -3.58
N ALA A 213 12.07 10.86 -3.31
CA ALA A 213 11.76 9.47 -3.00
C ALA A 213 10.93 9.34 -1.73
N ARG A 214 11.27 10.10 -0.68
CA ARG A 214 10.52 10.15 0.57
C ARG A 214 9.08 10.64 0.37
N ARG A 215 8.89 11.73 -0.38
CA ARG A 215 7.54 12.25 -0.67
C ARG A 215 6.73 11.28 -1.50
N PHE A 216 7.34 10.64 -2.50
CA PHE A 216 6.70 9.63 -3.32
C PHE A 216 6.26 8.42 -2.46
N GLY A 217 7.18 7.85 -1.68
CA GLY A 217 6.86 6.74 -0.78
C GLY A 217 5.79 7.08 0.24
N PHE A 218 5.88 8.26 0.87
CA PHE A 218 4.84 8.74 1.80
C PHE A 218 3.48 8.87 1.10
N SER A 219 3.43 9.46 -0.09
CA SER A 219 2.17 9.61 -0.83
C SER A 219 1.55 8.27 -1.20
N VAL A 220 2.34 7.30 -1.67
CA VAL A 220 1.85 5.96 -2.01
C VAL A 220 1.38 5.23 -0.76
N GLY A 221 2.13 5.29 0.35
CA GLY A 221 1.73 4.68 1.62
C GLY A 221 0.40 5.22 2.14
N VAL A 222 0.22 6.55 2.13
CA VAL A 222 -1.04 7.20 2.54
C VAL A 222 -2.19 6.80 1.62
N MET A 223 -1.99 6.85 0.29
CA MET A 223 -3.03 6.47 -0.69
C MET A 223 -3.46 5.02 -0.49
N VAL A 224 -2.51 4.11 -0.26
CA VAL A 224 -2.80 2.68 -0.03
C VAL A 224 -3.50 2.45 1.31
N SER A 225 -3.11 3.15 2.39
CA SER A 225 -3.83 3.06 3.66
C SER A 225 -5.27 3.59 3.55
N LEU A 226 -5.48 4.71 2.85
CA LEU A 226 -6.83 5.25 2.60
C LEU A 226 -7.67 4.29 1.75
N PHE A 227 -7.06 3.73 0.71
CA PHE A 227 -7.69 2.70 -0.11
C PHE A 227 -8.14 1.51 0.74
N PHE A 228 -7.27 0.95 1.58
CA PHE A 228 -7.63 -0.17 2.45
C PHE A 228 -8.67 0.20 3.51
N MET A 229 -8.61 1.41 4.09
CA MET A 229 -9.67 1.85 5.00
C MET A 229 -11.01 1.91 4.28
N ALA A 230 -11.04 2.42 3.04
CA ALA A 230 -12.26 2.51 2.26
C ALA A 230 -12.81 1.13 1.86
N THR A 231 -11.98 0.27 1.29
CA THR A 231 -12.43 -1.07 0.84
C THR A 231 -12.78 -2.02 1.98
N ALA A 232 -12.26 -1.79 3.18
CA ALA A 232 -12.62 -2.55 4.36
C ALA A 232 -13.81 -1.94 5.14
N GLY A 233 -14.47 -0.91 4.61
CA GLY A 233 -15.63 -0.28 5.23
C GLY A 233 -15.33 0.64 6.42
N TYR A 234 -14.05 0.89 6.74
CA TYR A 234 -13.64 1.84 7.79
C TYR A 234 -13.74 3.30 7.35
N LEU A 235 -13.98 3.54 6.06
CA LEU A 235 -14.20 4.86 5.47
C LEU A 235 -15.22 4.72 4.33
N SER A 236 -16.41 5.27 4.47
CA SER A 236 -17.43 5.26 3.41
C SER A 236 -17.97 6.65 3.16
N PHE A 237 -18.30 6.92 1.88
CA PHE A 237 -18.96 8.14 1.42
C PHE A 237 -20.40 7.87 0.94
N PHE A 238 -20.92 6.68 1.23
CA PHE A 238 -22.23 6.22 0.81
C PHE A 238 -23.09 5.99 2.04
N SER A 239 -24.35 6.44 1.98
CA SER A 239 -25.31 6.20 3.05
C SER A 239 -25.80 4.76 2.94
N GLU A 240 -25.59 3.96 3.98
CA GLU A 240 -26.17 2.63 4.08
C GLU A 240 -27.70 2.73 4.25
N GLU A 241 -28.44 1.79 3.65
CA GLU A 241 -29.89 1.70 3.78
C GLU A 241 -30.26 1.30 5.22
N GLY A 242 -30.94 2.23 5.92
CA GLY A 242 -31.28 2.08 7.34
C GLY A 242 -30.32 2.79 8.31
N ALA A 243 -29.36 3.58 7.80
CA ALA A 243 -28.48 4.39 8.63
C ALA A 243 -29.28 5.39 9.50
N PRO A 244 -28.88 5.60 10.77
CA PRO A 244 -29.55 6.55 11.65
C PRO A 244 -29.48 7.97 11.08
N GLN A 245 -30.60 8.69 11.16
CA GLN A 245 -30.76 10.05 10.64
C GLN A 245 -30.09 11.12 11.53
N GLU A 246 -29.47 10.69 12.63
CA GLU A 246 -28.79 11.56 13.59
C GLU A 246 -27.29 11.25 13.63
N THR A 247 -26.48 12.29 13.83
CA THR A 247 -25.03 12.15 14.01
C THR A 247 -24.74 11.20 15.16
N THR A 248 -24.15 10.06 14.83
CA THR A 248 -23.88 9.01 15.80
C THR A 248 -22.37 8.92 16.03
N ILE A 249 -21.96 9.13 17.28
CA ILE A 249 -20.59 8.94 17.74
C ILE A 249 -20.64 7.84 18.80
N ALA A 250 -20.05 6.69 18.48
CA ALA A 250 -20.06 5.53 19.37
C ALA A 250 -18.67 4.91 19.48
N VAL A 251 -18.38 4.32 20.65
CA VAL A 251 -17.18 3.52 20.86
C VAL A 251 -17.60 2.08 21.07
N LEU A 252 -17.37 1.23 20.08
CA LEU A 252 -17.74 -0.19 20.10
C LEU A 252 -16.49 -1.07 20.16
N ASN A 253 -16.60 -2.18 20.89
CA ASN A 253 -15.53 -3.18 20.93
C ASN A 253 -15.72 -4.18 19.78
N VAL A 254 -15.10 -3.86 18.64
CA VAL A 254 -15.20 -4.65 17.41
C VAL A 254 -14.04 -5.63 17.33
N LEU A 255 -14.33 -6.86 16.91
CA LEU A 255 -13.29 -7.87 16.64
C LEU A 255 -12.57 -7.49 15.35
N TYR A 256 -11.25 -7.27 15.41
CA TYR A 256 -10.43 -7.04 14.23
C TYR A 256 -9.20 -7.94 14.27
N GLN A 257 -9.06 -8.76 13.22
CA GLN A 257 -8.09 -9.86 13.14
C GLN A 257 -8.30 -10.88 14.28
N ILE A 258 -7.49 -10.82 15.34
CA ILE A 258 -7.45 -11.84 16.40
C ILE A 258 -7.92 -11.34 17.77
N VAL A 259 -8.12 -10.03 17.95
CA VAL A 259 -8.53 -9.44 19.23
C VAL A 259 -9.55 -8.30 19.03
N ARG A 260 -10.26 -7.96 20.10
CA ARG A 260 -11.22 -6.85 20.11
C ARG A 260 -10.52 -5.52 20.33
N TRP A 261 -10.92 -4.50 19.58
CA TRP A 261 -10.39 -3.16 19.73
C TRP A 261 -11.52 -2.16 20.01
N PRO A 262 -11.28 -1.17 20.88
CA PRO A 262 -12.17 -0.03 20.97
C PRO A 262 -12.12 0.71 19.64
N THR A 263 -13.27 0.79 18.97
CA THR A 263 -13.43 1.36 17.64
C THR A 263 -14.34 2.56 17.78
N LEU A 264 -13.81 3.72 17.41
CA LEU A 264 -14.58 4.95 17.33
C LEU A 264 -15.28 4.96 15.97
N GLU A 265 -16.60 4.90 16.00
CA GLU A 265 -17.47 5.03 14.83
C GLU A 265 -18.09 6.42 14.85
N VAL A 266 -17.93 7.14 13.75
CA VAL A 266 -18.53 8.45 13.53
C VAL A 266 -19.30 8.39 12.23
N LEU A 267 -20.62 8.50 12.34
CA LEU A 267 -21.54 8.65 11.22
C LEU A 267 -22.06 10.08 11.20
N LEU A 268 -21.81 10.79 10.10
CA LEU A 268 -22.46 12.06 9.82
C LEU A 268 -23.56 11.80 8.78
N PRO A 269 -24.84 12.11 9.07
CA PRO A 269 -25.92 11.96 8.10
C PRO A 269 -25.99 13.14 7.10
N ASP A 270 -25.63 14.35 7.52
CA ASP A 270 -25.68 15.57 6.68
C ASP A 270 -24.69 15.55 5.52
N VAL A 271 -23.58 14.85 5.70
CA VAL A 271 -22.60 14.52 4.66
C VAL A 271 -22.48 13.01 4.75
N PRO A 272 -22.89 12.21 3.75
CA PRO A 272 -22.95 10.75 3.84
C PRO A 272 -21.55 10.20 4.04
N PHE A 273 -21.07 10.24 5.28
CA PHE A 273 -19.68 10.04 5.63
C PHE A 273 -19.66 9.20 6.89
N PHE A 274 -19.06 8.03 6.74
CA PHE A 274 -18.81 7.10 7.81
C PHE A 274 -17.31 6.93 7.97
N ILE A 275 -16.84 7.00 9.21
CA ILE A 275 -15.47 6.66 9.55
C ILE A 275 -15.45 5.82 10.82
N ALA A 276 -14.72 4.70 10.75
CA ALA A 276 -14.44 3.84 11.87
C ALA A 276 -12.92 3.75 12.07
N ILE A 277 -12.45 4.12 13.25
CA ILE A 277 -11.01 4.08 13.58
C ILE A 277 -10.82 3.26 14.85
N SER A 278 -9.97 2.24 14.76
CA SER A 278 -9.53 1.45 15.91
C SER A 278 -8.01 1.36 15.96
N PRO A 279 -7.41 1.15 17.14
CA PRO A 279 -5.98 0.94 17.24
C PRO A 279 -5.51 -0.26 16.41
N GLY A 280 -6.31 -1.33 16.32
CA GLY A 280 -6.02 -2.50 15.50
C GLY A 280 -5.88 -2.16 14.02
N VAL A 281 -6.82 -1.38 13.48
CA VAL A 281 -6.79 -0.89 12.09
C VAL A 281 -5.57 -0.01 11.85
N VAL A 282 -5.29 0.93 12.75
CA VAL A 282 -4.12 1.81 12.65
C VAL A 282 -2.82 1.02 12.67
N ILE A 283 -2.70 0.00 13.53
CA ILE A 283 -1.50 -0.84 13.63
C ILE A 283 -1.30 -1.65 12.34
N VAL A 284 -2.32 -2.38 11.88
CA VAL A 284 -2.19 -3.32 10.77
C VAL A 284 -2.13 -2.58 9.42
N LEU A 285 -3.10 -1.70 9.14
CA LEU A 285 -3.11 -0.93 7.89
C LEU A 285 -1.99 0.12 7.85
N GLY A 286 -1.61 0.65 9.01
CA GLY A 286 -0.44 1.53 9.12
C GLY A 286 0.86 0.77 8.82
N LEU A 287 1.04 -0.44 9.35
CA LEU A 287 2.19 -1.29 9.04
C LEU A 287 2.28 -1.58 7.53
N LEU A 288 1.17 -2.00 6.92
CA LEU A 288 1.12 -2.24 5.47
C LEU A 288 1.41 -0.97 4.67
N GLY A 289 0.77 0.15 5.00
CA GLY A 289 0.98 1.43 4.35
C GLY A 289 2.43 1.91 4.45
N VAL A 290 3.06 1.75 5.61
CA VAL A 290 4.48 2.04 5.82
C VAL A 290 5.34 1.12 4.96
N LEU A 291 5.12 -0.19 4.99
CA LEU A 291 5.88 -1.16 4.21
C LEU A 291 5.78 -0.91 2.70
N VAL A 292 4.57 -0.66 2.19
CA VAL A 292 4.33 -0.30 0.79
C VAL A 292 5.01 1.03 0.44
N GLY A 293 4.87 2.05 1.30
CA GLY A 293 5.49 3.34 1.12
C GLY A 293 7.02 3.29 1.11
N LEU A 294 7.64 2.47 1.97
CA LEU A 294 9.08 2.25 1.99
C LEU A 294 9.57 1.54 0.73
N ASN A 295 8.85 0.52 0.24
CA ASN A 295 9.15 -0.14 -1.03
C ASN A 295 9.05 0.85 -2.20
N ALA A 296 7.99 1.67 -2.23
CA ALA A 296 7.81 2.72 -3.23
C ALA A 296 8.93 3.78 -3.18
N ALA A 297 9.39 4.17 -1.98
CA ALA A 297 10.52 5.07 -1.82
C ALA A 297 11.83 4.47 -2.37
N ALA A 298 12.08 3.18 -2.10
CA ALA A 298 13.26 2.48 -2.63
C ALA A 298 13.25 2.43 -4.16
N VAL A 299 12.10 2.12 -4.77
CA VAL A 299 11.91 2.16 -6.23
C VAL A 299 12.14 3.58 -6.76
N ALA A 300 11.51 4.59 -6.16
CA ALA A 300 11.69 5.98 -6.58
C ALA A 300 13.15 6.44 -6.51
N HIS A 301 13.87 6.08 -5.45
CA HIS A 301 15.28 6.42 -5.30
C HIS A 301 16.15 5.75 -6.37
N SER A 302 15.92 4.46 -6.66
CA SER A 302 16.66 3.76 -7.73
C SER A 302 16.42 4.38 -9.12
N TRP A 303 15.18 4.76 -9.43
CA TRP A 303 14.79 5.44 -10.66
C TRP A 303 15.40 6.83 -10.80
N ARG A 304 15.73 7.46 -9.67
CA ARG A 304 16.40 8.76 -9.63
C ARG A 304 17.92 8.66 -9.82
N LEU A 305 18.51 7.52 -9.52
CA LEU A 305 19.94 7.29 -9.68
C LEU A 305 20.29 6.62 -11.02
N ASP A 306 19.30 6.39 -11.90
CA ASP A 306 19.41 5.67 -13.18
C ASP A 306 20.24 4.36 -13.07
N ARG A 307 20.23 3.72 -11.90
CA ARG A 307 20.84 2.39 -11.72
C ARG A 307 19.99 1.41 -12.53
N GLN A 308 20.60 0.77 -13.52
CA GLN A 308 19.94 -0.23 -14.36
C GLN A 308 19.30 -1.31 -13.50
N ALA A 309 17.99 -1.42 -13.64
CA ALA A 309 17.14 -2.33 -12.89
C ALA A 309 17.50 -3.78 -13.23
N GLY A 310 18.20 -4.46 -12.31
CA GLY A 310 18.34 -5.90 -12.36
C GLY A 310 16.99 -6.60 -12.20
N ALA A 311 16.92 -7.87 -12.60
CA ALA A 311 15.71 -8.72 -12.58
C ALA A 311 14.96 -8.72 -11.22
N THR A 312 15.65 -8.40 -10.12
CA THR A 312 15.13 -8.30 -8.75
C THR A 312 14.17 -7.13 -8.50
N GLN A 313 14.17 -6.12 -9.37
CA GLN A 313 13.29 -4.95 -9.21
C GLN A 313 11.94 -5.10 -9.93
N SER A 314 11.91 -5.89 -11.00
CA SER A 314 10.67 -6.29 -11.67
C SER A 314 9.81 -7.19 -10.78
N THR A 315 10.45 -8.03 -9.95
CA THR A 315 9.77 -8.86 -8.95
C THR A 315 9.34 -8.05 -7.72
N ALA A 316 10.09 -7.02 -7.31
CA ALA A 316 9.69 -6.12 -6.22
C ALA A 316 8.40 -5.34 -6.55
N GLY A 317 8.25 -4.88 -7.79
CA GLY A 317 7.03 -4.20 -8.26
C GLY A 317 5.81 -5.12 -8.33
N THR A 318 5.95 -6.32 -8.88
CA THR A 318 4.86 -7.31 -8.91
C THR A 318 4.55 -7.85 -7.52
N ALA A 319 5.55 -8.08 -6.67
CA ALA A 319 5.37 -8.43 -5.26
C ALA A 319 4.67 -7.32 -4.48
N THR A 320 4.88 -6.05 -4.84
CA THR A 320 4.19 -4.93 -4.18
C THR A 320 2.71 -4.88 -4.56
N VAL A 321 2.40 -5.10 -5.84
CA VAL A 321 1.01 -5.14 -6.35
C VAL A 321 0.27 -6.39 -5.85
N VAL A 322 0.90 -7.56 -5.95
CA VAL A 322 0.36 -8.83 -5.42
C VAL A 322 0.20 -8.72 -3.91
N GLY A 323 1.22 -8.30 -3.17
CA GLY A 323 1.18 -8.09 -1.72
C GLY A 323 0.12 -7.09 -1.26
N ALA A 324 -0.16 -6.04 -2.02
CA ALA A 324 -1.24 -5.10 -1.69
C ALA A 324 -2.62 -5.74 -1.87
N CYS A 325 -2.83 -6.52 -2.93
CA CYS A 325 -4.06 -7.29 -3.11
C CYS A 325 -4.18 -8.48 -2.15
N THR A 326 -3.05 -8.91 -1.58
CA THR A 326 -2.93 -10.08 -0.72
C THR A 326 -3.27 -9.75 0.74
N CYS A 327 -3.62 -8.51 1.13
CA CYS A 327 -3.98 -8.24 2.53
C CYS A 327 -5.39 -8.72 2.94
N GLY A 328 -6.15 -9.32 2.01
CA GLY A 328 -7.56 -9.68 2.20
C GLY A 328 -8.52 -8.49 2.10
N CYS A 329 -8.03 -7.26 2.29
CA CYS A 329 -8.80 -6.01 2.16
C CYS A 329 -9.34 -5.73 0.75
N CYS A 330 -8.74 -6.34 -0.28
CA CYS A 330 -9.21 -6.25 -1.66
C CYS A 330 -10.21 -7.35 -2.03
N GLY A 331 -10.56 -8.25 -1.11
CA GLY A 331 -11.50 -9.35 -1.35
C GLY A 331 -12.83 -8.90 -1.95
N PRO A 332 -13.50 -7.90 -1.34
CA PRO A 332 -14.68 -7.26 -1.90
C PRO A 332 -14.45 -6.76 -3.34
N LEU A 333 -13.43 -5.94 -3.57
CA LEU A 333 -13.07 -5.42 -4.89
C LEU A 333 -12.78 -6.51 -5.95
N VAL A 334 -12.01 -7.53 -5.59
CA VAL A 334 -11.69 -8.65 -6.48
C VAL A 334 -12.95 -9.45 -6.80
N SER A 335 -13.83 -9.65 -5.82
CA SER A 335 -15.11 -10.31 -6.05
C SER A 335 -16.00 -9.51 -7.00
N GLN A 336 -16.07 -8.20 -6.87
CA GLN A 336 -16.86 -7.35 -7.77
C GLN A 336 -16.30 -7.36 -9.21
N VAL A 337 -14.98 -7.32 -9.37
CA VAL A 337 -14.36 -7.51 -10.69
C VAL A 337 -14.68 -8.90 -11.25
N ALA A 338 -14.67 -9.94 -10.41
CA ALA A 338 -15.07 -11.29 -10.81
C ALA A 338 -16.56 -11.37 -11.19
N VAL A 339 -17.46 -10.63 -10.52
CA VAL A 339 -18.89 -10.54 -10.91
C VAL A 339 -19.00 -9.99 -12.32
N ILE A 340 -18.30 -8.89 -12.61
CA ILE A 340 -18.37 -8.23 -13.92
C ILE A 340 -17.72 -9.10 -15.01
N ALA A 341 -16.60 -9.75 -14.72
CA ALA A 341 -15.82 -10.48 -15.71
C ALA A 341 -16.31 -11.91 -15.96
N ALA A 342 -16.77 -12.60 -14.91
CA ALA A 342 -17.03 -14.04 -14.91
C ALA A 342 -18.41 -14.42 -14.33
N GLY A 343 -19.17 -13.45 -13.84
CA GLY A 343 -20.51 -13.63 -13.29
C GLY A 343 -20.53 -13.93 -11.78
N PRO A 344 -21.70 -13.77 -11.11
CA PRO A 344 -21.85 -13.92 -9.67
C PRO A 344 -21.43 -15.29 -9.11
N THR A 345 -21.61 -16.36 -9.89
CA THR A 345 -21.34 -17.75 -9.48
C THR A 345 -19.86 -18.01 -9.22
N ILE A 346 -18.96 -17.31 -9.92
CA ILE A 346 -17.50 -17.41 -9.72
C ILE A 346 -17.01 -16.41 -8.66
N ALA A 347 -17.72 -15.29 -8.50
CA ALA A 347 -17.38 -14.24 -7.55
C ALA A 347 -17.75 -14.57 -6.10
N ALA A 348 -18.88 -15.26 -5.88
CA ALA A 348 -19.37 -15.58 -4.53
C ALA A 348 -18.34 -16.37 -3.69
N PRO A 349 -17.68 -17.42 -4.22
CA PRO A 349 -16.67 -18.14 -3.46
C PRO A 349 -15.44 -17.29 -3.14
N ILE A 350 -15.04 -16.40 -4.06
CA ILE A 350 -13.91 -15.48 -3.88
C ILE A 350 -14.22 -14.48 -2.78
N TYR A 351 -15.42 -13.91 -2.76
CA TYR A 351 -15.89 -13.00 -1.72
C TYR A 351 -15.76 -13.63 -0.33
N TRP A 352 -16.32 -14.84 -0.13
CA TRP A 352 -16.31 -15.52 1.17
C TRP A 352 -14.92 -15.89 1.68
N ILE A 353 -13.97 -16.18 0.79
CA ILE A 353 -12.58 -16.50 1.17
C ILE A 353 -11.92 -15.34 1.92
N PHE A 354 -12.24 -14.09 1.54
CA PHE A 354 -11.59 -12.89 2.05
C PHE A 354 -12.43 -12.11 3.07
N VAL A 355 -13.75 -12.15 2.94
CA VAL A 355 -14.68 -11.40 3.83
C VAL A 355 -14.90 -12.11 5.16
N ASP A 356 -14.85 -13.45 5.20
CA ASP A 356 -14.98 -14.15 6.48
C ASP A 356 -13.70 -13.92 7.31
N SER A 357 -13.80 -13.10 8.36
CA SER A 357 -12.69 -12.82 9.28
C SER A 357 -12.21 -14.07 10.03
N ALA A 358 -13.02 -15.14 10.09
CA ALA A 358 -12.63 -16.43 10.64
C ALA A 358 -11.90 -17.33 9.63
N SER A 359 -11.76 -16.88 8.37
CA SER A 359 -11.03 -17.59 7.33
C SER A 359 -9.52 -17.54 7.60
N PRO A 360 -8.84 -18.70 7.73
CA PRO A 360 -7.38 -18.73 7.87
C PRO A 360 -6.66 -18.16 6.64
N LEU A 361 -7.32 -18.19 5.48
CA LEU A 361 -6.76 -17.61 4.26
C LEU A 361 -6.54 -16.11 4.44
N SER A 362 -7.53 -15.36 4.93
CA SER A 362 -7.38 -13.92 5.18
C SER A 362 -6.15 -13.58 6.04
N SER A 363 -5.92 -14.36 7.11
CA SER A 363 -4.72 -14.23 7.96
C SER A 363 -3.42 -14.57 7.23
N ILE A 364 -3.38 -15.68 6.48
CA ILE A 364 -2.19 -16.08 5.69
C ILE A 364 -1.85 -15.01 4.66
N PHE A 365 -2.87 -14.46 4.02
CA PHE A 365 -2.78 -13.42 3.01
C PHE A 365 -2.19 -12.14 3.64
N LEU A 366 -2.77 -11.65 4.74
CA LEU A 366 -2.25 -10.50 5.47
C LEU A 366 -0.77 -10.68 5.89
N LEU A 367 -0.47 -11.78 6.58
CA LEU A 367 0.87 -12.05 7.11
C LEU A 367 1.88 -12.30 5.99
N GLY A 368 1.46 -13.00 4.93
CA GLY A 368 2.23 -13.23 3.72
C GLY A 368 2.60 -11.91 3.03
N SER A 369 1.67 -10.95 2.98
CA SER A 369 1.93 -9.60 2.46
C SER A 369 2.99 -8.87 3.30
N ILE A 370 2.86 -8.88 4.62
CA ILE A 370 3.86 -8.28 5.53
C ILE A 370 5.24 -8.93 5.32
N ALA A 371 5.29 -10.27 5.25
CA ALA A 371 6.53 -11.02 5.00
C ALA A 371 7.14 -10.63 3.65
N LEU A 372 6.32 -10.58 2.60
CA LEU A 372 6.74 -10.27 1.24
C LEU A 372 7.29 -8.85 1.13
N PHE A 373 6.59 -7.85 1.68
CA PHE A 373 7.06 -6.47 1.65
C PHE A 373 8.34 -6.26 2.47
N THR A 374 8.42 -6.91 3.64
CA THR A 374 9.61 -6.86 4.49
C THR A 374 10.80 -7.53 3.80
N GLY A 375 10.58 -8.73 3.24
CA GLY A 375 11.59 -9.49 2.51
C GLY A 375 12.05 -8.77 1.25
N THR A 376 11.14 -8.09 0.54
CA THR A 376 11.47 -7.28 -0.65
C THR A 376 12.41 -6.14 -0.28
N LEU A 377 12.14 -5.41 0.81
CA LEU A 377 13.04 -4.36 1.30
C LEU A 377 14.41 -4.90 1.68
N VAL A 378 14.44 -6.00 2.44
CA VAL A 378 15.71 -6.61 2.88
C VAL A 378 16.53 -7.08 1.67
N TYR A 379 15.93 -7.79 0.73
CA TYR A 379 16.66 -8.39 -0.39
C TYR A 379 17.03 -7.40 -1.50
N SER A 380 16.16 -6.44 -1.81
CA SER A 380 16.41 -5.45 -2.87
C SER A 380 17.50 -4.45 -2.51
N ILE A 381 17.69 -4.18 -1.21
CA ILE A 381 18.67 -3.21 -0.70
C ILE A 381 20.02 -3.85 -0.41
N ASP A 382 20.06 -5.11 0.05
CA ASP A 382 21.30 -5.84 0.39
C ASP A 382 22.06 -6.38 -0.84
N SER A 383 21.51 -6.22 -2.06
CA SER A 383 22.19 -6.64 -3.30
C SER A 383 23.32 -5.64 -3.65
N PRO A 384 24.61 -6.00 -3.52
CA PRO A 384 25.69 -5.13 -3.94
C PRO A 384 25.62 -5.01 -5.46
N ALA A 385 25.50 -3.79 -5.98
CA ALA A 385 25.68 -3.56 -7.40
C ALA A 385 27.09 -4.05 -7.78
N PRO A 386 27.26 -4.88 -8.82
CA PRO A 386 28.59 -5.26 -9.27
C PRO A 386 29.33 -3.98 -9.63
N ILE A 387 30.46 -3.74 -8.97
CA ILE A 387 31.40 -2.69 -9.34
C ILE A 387 31.80 -3.01 -10.78
N ARG A 388 31.30 -2.21 -11.74
CA ARG A 388 31.82 -2.21 -13.09
C ARG A 388 33.28 -1.78 -12.97
N LYS A 389 34.19 -2.76 -12.95
CA LYS A 389 35.59 -2.51 -13.24
C LYS A 389 35.62 -2.05 -14.68
N ASP A 390 35.75 -0.73 -14.87
CA ASP A 390 35.99 -0.17 -16.18
C ASP A 390 37.21 -0.88 -16.78
N THR A 391 36.99 -1.52 -17.91
CA THR A 391 37.95 -2.35 -18.63
C THR A 391 38.93 -1.45 -19.42
N SER A 392 39.36 -0.33 -18.84
CA SER A 392 40.26 0.63 -19.48
C SER A 392 41.74 0.32 -19.27
N GLU A 393 42.10 -0.77 -18.59
CA GLU A 393 43.51 -1.17 -18.38
C GLU A 393 44.00 -2.30 -19.30
N ILE A 394 43.25 -2.69 -20.34
CA ILE A 394 43.74 -3.62 -21.37
C ILE A 394 43.88 -2.88 -22.71
N SER A 395 44.68 -1.81 -22.75
CA SER A 395 45.17 -1.24 -24.01
C SER A 395 46.49 -0.47 -23.85
N THR A 396 47.35 -0.90 -22.94
CA THR A 396 48.77 -0.50 -22.92
C THR A 396 49.61 -1.77 -22.84
N GLY A 397 49.78 -2.41 -23.99
CA GLY A 397 50.50 -3.66 -24.12
C GLY A 397 50.71 -4.03 -25.59
N VAL A 398 51.03 -3.04 -26.42
CA VAL A 398 51.64 -3.21 -27.75
C VAL A 398 52.69 -2.09 -27.87
N THR A 399 53.87 -2.45 -28.42
CA THR A 399 55.17 -1.75 -28.54
C THR A 399 56.08 -1.98 -27.33
N GLU A 400 57.22 -2.68 -27.42
CA GLU A 400 58.08 -3.10 -28.53
C GLU A 400 58.58 -4.54 -28.36
#